data_AF-A0A538B3C7-F1
#
_entry.id   AF-A0A538B3C7-F1
#
_cell.length_a   1.000
_cell.length_b   1.000
_cell.length_c   1.000
_cell.angle_alpha   90.00
_cell.angle_beta   90.00
_cell.angle_gamma   90.00
#
_symmetry.space_group_name_H-M   'P 1'
#
loop_
_entity.id
_entity.type
_entity.pdbx_description
1 polymer ?
#
loop_
_entity_poly.entity_id
_entity_poly.type
_entity_poly.pdbx_seq_one_letter_code
_entity_poly.pdbx_strand_id
1 'polypeptide(L)'
;MPRSPPAPGSCLRRTPPEGASARCYTDRGAGDSGGSDASVTIRVVLGDDNVLVREGVRALLSLTEEMEVVGMADDAPSLLAAAAEHRPDVVVTDIKMPPNFQLEGIDCAHEIRRRYPGTGVVVLSAHDDEGYALALLGGGQSGLAYLLKDRLGKGDDLARAIREVAGGGSVIDPTIAARLSGQGQKADVDRELLDLMGKGLGYAEMAESLGTSQEAIDRMVTGLFRRLAADGNVDVFKELHSAVVDREASARALRAFVPAQFADRLASGGSVAIQEELEVTVLFSDIRGFTTLAEQLSAREVAGILARHLAAMAEVVADHGGIVDKFAGDGVMAVFGAPEPVPDHAERGLRCAGAMQARQDELNRETSAEGLPQLGMGIGLNTGVVVAGTVGGGGRLEYTVMGDAVNLAQRLQSQAQGGQILATAATIQAAPGIRARSLGQMTVKGRREPVDVYAVDGMSAPEDH
;
A
#
# COMPACT_ATOMS: atom_id res chain seq x y z
N MET A 1 -15.34 -43.15 0.07
CA MET A 1 -15.02 -43.05 1.50
C MET A 1 -13.54 -43.37 1.69
N PRO A 2 -12.83 -42.69 2.60
CA PRO A 2 -13.16 -41.46 3.34
C PRO A 2 -12.35 -40.25 2.82
N ARG A 3 -12.92 -39.04 2.68
CA ARG A 3 -13.14 -37.95 3.67
C ARG A 3 -11.81 -37.41 4.26
N SER A 4 -11.51 -36.13 4.47
CA SER A 4 -12.07 -34.78 4.23
C SER A 4 -11.00 -33.76 4.77
N PRO A 5 -11.16 -32.42 4.64
CA PRO A 5 -10.11 -31.37 4.48
C PRO A 5 -9.87 -30.56 5.81
N PRO A 6 -9.57 -29.22 5.87
CA PRO A 6 -8.84 -28.24 5.03
C PRO A 6 -7.74 -27.42 5.80
N ALA A 7 -7.09 -26.45 5.14
CA ALA A 7 -6.11 -25.46 5.67
C ALA A 7 -6.70 -24.45 6.68
N PRO A 8 -5.90 -23.69 7.46
CA PRO A 8 -5.48 -22.34 7.01
C PRO A 8 -4.09 -21.87 7.50
N GLY A 9 -3.59 -20.76 6.93
CA GLY A 9 -2.21 -20.27 7.09
C GLY A 9 -1.90 -19.48 8.36
N SER A 10 -0.66 -19.01 8.45
CA SER A 10 -0.27 -17.80 9.19
C SER A 10 1.22 -17.52 9.04
N CYS A 11 1.54 -16.29 8.62
CA CYS A 11 2.58 -15.42 9.15
C CYS A 11 3.84 -16.07 9.75
N LEU A 12 4.96 -15.90 9.04
CA LEU A 12 6.31 -15.96 9.59
C LEU A 12 6.46 -14.98 10.78
N ARG A 13 6.17 -15.45 11.99
CA ARG A 13 6.54 -14.75 13.23
C ARG A 13 8.00 -15.06 13.54
N ARG A 14 8.83 -14.02 13.45
CA ARG A 14 10.14 -13.97 14.10
C ARG A 14 9.94 -14.16 15.61
N THR A 15 10.70 -15.08 16.17
CA THR A 15 10.86 -15.30 17.61
C THR A 15 11.28 -14.02 18.34
N PRO A 16 10.61 -13.62 19.43
CA PRO A 16 11.11 -12.60 20.34
C PRO A 16 12.15 -13.22 21.30
N PRO A 17 13.18 -12.46 21.72
CA PRO A 17 14.12 -12.92 22.73
C PRO A 17 13.47 -12.97 24.12
N GLU A 18 13.80 -14.01 24.85
CA GLU A 18 13.34 -14.35 26.19
C GLU A 18 13.84 -13.34 27.25
N GLY A 19 13.01 -13.06 28.26
CA GLY A 19 13.49 -12.60 29.57
C GLY A 19 12.93 -11.28 30.11
N ALA A 20 11.62 -11.21 30.39
CA ALA A 20 11.08 -10.24 31.34
C ALA A 20 9.85 -10.83 32.04
N SER A 21 10.06 -11.54 33.15
CA SER A 21 8.96 -11.97 34.01
C SER A 21 8.55 -10.82 34.93
N ALA A 22 7.37 -10.27 34.70
CA ALA A 22 6.65 -9.46 35.67
C ALA A 22 6.40 -10.27 36.95
N ARG A 23 6.85 -9.79 38.10
CA ARG A 23 6.46 -10.35 39.40
C ARG A 23 5.59 -9.37 40.16
N CYS A 24 4.33 -9.77 40.30
CA CYS A 24 3.35 -9.16 41.19
C CYS A 24 3.81 -9.27 42.65
N TYR A 25 3.69 -8.15 43.36
CA TYR A 25 3.96 -8.02 44.77
C TYR A 25 2.89 -8.78 45.57
N THR A 26 3.29 -9.81 46.34
CA THR A 26 2.46 -10.33 47.43
C THR A 26 3.27 -10.42 48.70
N ASP A 27 2.67 -9.86 49.74
CA ASP A 27 3.04 -9.77 51.14
C ASP A 27 3.39 -11.13 51.78
N ARG A 28 4.50 -11.17 52.54
CA ARG A 28 4.68 -12.00 53.75
C ARG A 28 6.06 -11.81 54.42
N GLY A 29 6.01 -11.45 55.70
CA GLY A 29 6.62 -12.27 56.77
C GLY A 29 8.05 -11.93 57.22
N ALA A 30 8.15 -11.41 58.44
CA ALA A 30 9.37 -11.12 59.18
C ALA A 30 10.31 -12.32 59.37
N GLY A 31 11.61 -12.04 59.31
CA GLY A 31 12.72 -12.93 59.65
C GLY A 31 14.01 -12.12 59.77
N ASP A 32 14.41 -11.86 61.01
CA ASP A 32 15.62 -11.15 61.41
C ASP A 32 16.89 -11.90 60.97
N SER A 33 17.78 -11.21 60.25
CA SER A 33 19.21 -11.49 60.27
C SER A 33 19.95 -10.26 59.75
N GLY A 34 20.48 -9.47 60.69
CA GLY A 34 21.39 -8.36 60.42
C GLY A 34 22.56 -8.79 59.53
N GLY A 35 22.52 -8.32 58.29
CA GLY A 35 23.67 -8.18 57.41
C GLY A 35 23.82 -6.69 57.13
N SER A 36 24.93 -6.12 57.59
CA SER A 36 25.43 -4.79 57.27
C SER A 36 25.12 -4.40 55.81
N ASP A 37 24.06 -3.61 55.61
CA ASP A 37 23.79 -2.94 54.35
C ASP A 37 24.85 -1.84 54.23
N ALA A 38 25.95 -2.15 53.53
CA ALA A 38 26.89 -1.13 53.13
C ALA A 38 26.10 -0.21 52.20
N SER A 39 25.62 0.92 52.72
CA SER A 39 24.84 1.91 51.97
C SER A 39 25.60 2.23 50.69
N VAL A 40 25.16 1.69 49.56
CA VAL A 40 25.82 1.92 48.28
C VAL A 40 25.49 3.34 47.87
N THR A 41 26.42 4.25 48.14
CA THR A 41 26.29 5.66 47.77
C THR A 41 26.32 5.77 46.24
N ILE A 42 25.27 6.34 45.66
CA ILE A 42 25.16 6.58 44.21
C ILE A 42 26.12 7.72 43.84
N ARG A 43 27.07 7.42 42.97
CA ARG A 43 28.07 8.38 42.50
C ARG A 43 27.55 9.13 41.28
N VAL A 44 27.49 10.45 41.36
CA VAL A 44 26.87 11.32 40.38
C VAL A 44 27.88 12.28 39.74
N VAL A 45 27.86 12.42 38.41
CA VAL A 45 28.55 13.52 37.70
C VAL A 45 27.52 14.53 37.20
N LEU A 46 27.79 15.83 37.39
CA LEU A 46 26.89 16.92 36.97
C LEU A 46 27.47 17.71 35.78
N GLY A 47 26.72 17.81 34.69
CA GLY A 47 27.04 18.65 33.53
C GLY A 47 26.00 19.75 33.35
N ASP A 48 26.37 21.01 33.47
CA ASP A 48 25.49 22.14 33.16
C ASP A 48 26.39 23.35 32.91
N ASP A 49 26.12 24.19 31.91
CA ASP A 49 26.97 25.36 31.63
C ASP A 49 26.78 26.46 32.70
N ASN A 50 25.63 26.48 33.36
CA ASN A 50 25.28 27.44 34.39
C ASN A 50 25.78 27.02 35.77
N VAL A 51 26.78 27.76 36.28
CA VAL A 51 27.37 27.56 37.62
C VAL A 51 26.32 27.51 38.73
N LEU A 52 25.27 28.35 38.66
CA LEU A 52 24.23 28.38 39.68
C LEU A 52 23.40 27.10 39.70
N VAL A 53 23.15 26.51 38.54
CA VAL A 53 22.41 25.24 38.44
C VAL A 53 23.29 24.10 38.95
N ARG A 54 24.58 24.05 38.57
CA ARG A 54 25.50 23.03 39.09
C ARG A 54 25.60 23.05 40.61
N GLU A 55 25.84 24.22 41.20
CA GLU A 55 25.94 24.35 42.66
C GLU A 55 24.61 24.11 43.37
N GLY A 56 23.49 24.52 42.76
CA GLY A 56 22.15 24.25 43.28
C GLY A 56 21.83 22.76 43.31
N VAL A 57 22.08 22.04 42.22
CA VAL A 57 21.89 20.59 42.15
C VAL A 57 22.82 19.87 43.12
N ARG A 58 24.11 20.26 43.19
CA ARG A 58 25.06 19.68 44.15
C ARG A 58 24.58 19.85 45.60
N ALA A 59 24.08 21.03 45.95
CA ALA A 59 23.53 21.30 47.28
C ALA A 59 22.31 20.44 47.58
N LEU A 60 21.40 20.25 46.61
CA LEU A 60 20.22 19.40 46.76
C LEU A 60 20.58 17.93 46.99
N LEU A 61 21.54 17.40 46.21
CA LEU A 61 21.98 16.01 46.34
C LEU A 61 22.77 15.77 47.65
N SER A 62 23.45 16.79 48.16
CA SER A 62 24.17 16.70 49.45
C SER A 62 23.24 16.59 50.67
N LEU A 63 21.94 16.85 50.51
CA LEU A 63 20.95 16.67 51.58
C LEU A 63 20.61 15.20 51.83
N THR A 64 20.98 14.31 50.90
CA THR A 64 20.77 12.87 51.01
C THR A 64 22.10 12.16 51.27
N GLU A 65 22.18 11.32 52.31
CA GLU A 65 23.40 10.54 52.62
C GLU A 65 23.70 9.44 51.57
N GLU A 66 22.75 9.20 50.66
CA GLU A 66 22.79 8.15 49.64
C GLU A 66 23.45 8.60 48.33
N MET A 67 23.77 9.88 48.14
CA MET A 67 24.27 10.42 46.87
C MET A 67 25.54 11.25 47.05
N GLU A 68 26.54 10.99 46.21
CA GLU A 68 27.81 11.73 46.20
C GLU A 68 28.08 12.31 44.81
N VAL A 69 28.29 13.62 44.73
CA VAL A 69 28.72 14.26 43.48
C VAL A 69 30.24 14.12 43.33
N VAL A 70 30.68 13.26 42.42
CA VAL A 70 32.09 12.88 42.23
C VAL A 70 32.81 13.69 41.15
N GLY A 71 32.07 14.43 40.32
CA GLY A 71 32.63 15.28 39.27
C GLY A 71 31.63 16.30 38.74
N MET A 72 32.14 17.38 38.16
CA MET A 72 31.35 18.43 37.52
C MET A 72 31.96 18.85 36.19
N ALA A 73 31.12 19.23 35.25
CA ALA A 73 31.47 19.66 33.90
C ALA A 73 30.62 20.88 33.48
N ASP A 74 31.22 21.78 32.71
CA ASP A 74 30.57 22.99 32.20
C ASP A 74 30.36 22.97 30.68
N ASP A 75 30.85 21.93 29.99
CA ASP A 75 30.65 21.70 28.56
C ASP A 75 30.57 20.20 28.21
N ALA A 76 30.18 19.90 26.97
CA ALA A 76 30.02 18.52 26.51
C ALA A 76 31.34 17.70 26.55
N PRO A 77 32.49 18.22 26.07
CA PRO A 77 33.76 17.50 26.14
C PRO A 77 34.20 17.18 27.58
N SER A 78 34.08 18.13 28.50
CA SER A 78 34.42 17.94 29.92
C SER A 78 33.46 16.95 30.59
N LEU A 79 32.18 16.92 30.21
CA LEU A 79 31.22 15.93 30.72
C LEU A 79 31.61 14.51 30.33
N LEU A 80 31.96 14.28 29.06
CA LEU A 80 32.43 12.97 28.59
C LEU A 80 33.74 12.55 29.27
N ALA A 81 34.66 13.50 29.50
CA ALA A 81 35.91 13.26 30.22
C ALA A 81 35.65 12.88 31.69
N ALA A 82 34.81 13.63 32.40
CA ALA A 82 34.44 13.37 33.79
C ALA A 82 33.72 12.02 33.96
N ALA A 83 32.82 11.68 33.03
CA ALA A 83 32.17 10.37 33.01
C ALA A 83 33.17 9.22 32.81
N ALA A 84 34.20 9.42 31.97
CA ALA A 84 35.24 8.43 31.72
C ALA A 84 36.19 8.25 32.91
N GLU A 85 36.55 9.35 33.58
CA GLU A 85 37.43 9.39 34.75
C GLU A 85 36.77 8.76 35.98
N HIS A 86 35.57 9.23 36.34
CA HIS A 86 34.96 8.85 37.62
C HIS A 86 34.12 7.58 37.54
N ARG A 87 33.69 7.17 36.33
CA ARG A 87 32.75 6.04 36.11
C ARG A 87 31.55 6.12 37.07
N PRO A 88 30.73 7.18 36.96
CA PRO A 88 29.61 7.36 37.87
C PRO A 88 28.49 6.34 37.62
N ASP A 89 27.66 6.14 38.64
CA ASP A 89 26.42 5.39 38.53
C ASP A 89 25.38 6.20 37.76
N VAL A 90 25.37 7.53 37.92
CA VAL A 90 24.45 8.43 37.21
C VAL A 90 25.15 9.69 36.71
N VAL A 91 24.79 10.13 35.51
CA VAL A 91 25.15 11.46 34.99
C VAL A 91 23.90 12.32 34.95
N VAL A 92 23.95 13.52 35.53
CA VAL A 92 22.89 14.53 35.38
C VAL A 92 23.42 15.60 34.45
N THR A 93 22.74 15.88 33.35
CA THR A 93 23.23 16.82 32.32
C THR A 93 22.15 17.78 31.86
N ASP A 94 22.49 19.03 31.59
CA ASP A 94 21.66 19.93 30.78
C ASP A 94 21.66 19.47 29.31
N ILE A 95 20.62 19.82 28.54
CA ILE A 95 20.53 19.55 27.10
C ILE A 95 21.48 20.47 26.32
N LYS A 96 21.43 21.77 26.62
CA LYS A 96 22.12 22.79 25.84
C LYS A 96 23.38 23.22 26.57
N MET A 97 24.52 22.77 26.08
CA MET A 97 25.82 23.12 26.62
C MET A 97 26.76 23.51 25.48
N PRO A 98 27.89 24.18 25.76
CA PRO A 98 28.93 24.40 24.75
C PRO A 98 29.38 23.08 24.09
N PRO A 99 29.72 23.08 22.79
CA PRO A 99 30.04 24.27 21.99
C PRO A 99 28.86 24.90 21.22
N ASN A 100 27.81 24.17 20.84
CA ASN A 100 26.78 24.70 19.92
C ASN A 100 25.43 25.01 20.59
N PHE A 101 25.22 24.62 21.85
CA PHE A 101 23.98 24.86 22.60
C PHE A 101 22.72 24.33 21.90
N GLN A 102 22.84 23.14 21.28
CA GLN A 102 21.77 22.45 20.57
C GLN A 102 21.27 21.24 21.36
N LEU A 103 21.96 20.10 21.24
CA LEU A 103 21.56 18.79 21.75
C LEU A 103 22.71 18.08 22.50
N GLU A 104 23.77 18.81 22.83
CA GLU A 104 25.02 18.25 23.36
C GLU A 104 24.80 17.31 24.56
N GLY A 105 23.88 17.65 25.45
CA GLY A 105 23.53 16.81 26.59
C GLY A 105 22.86 15.49 26.22
N ILE A 106 22.01 15.50 25.18
CA ILE A 106 21.36 14.29 24.65
C ILE A 106 22.40 13.41 23.94
N ASP A 107 23.26 14.03 23.13
CA ASP A 107 24.35 13.33 22.45
C ASP A 107 25.31 12.70 23.48
N CYS A 108 25.66 13.44 24.53
CA CYS A 108 26.45 12.92 25.66
C CYS A 108 25.74 11.77 26.37
N ALA A 109 24.42 11.88 26.60
CA ALA A 109 23.65 10.83 27.23
C ALA A 109 23.73 9.51 26.44
N HIS A 110 23.54 9.56 25.13
CA HIS A 110 23.65 8.39 24.25
C HIS A 110 25.08 7.86 24.18
N GLU A 111 26.09 8.73 24.11
CA GLU A 111 27.50 8.34 24.11
C GLU A 111 27.90 7.61 25.40
N ILE A 112 27.52 8.18 26.55
CA ILE A 112 27.79 7.63 27.88
C ILE A 112 27.10 6.29 28.05
N ARG A 113 25.81 6.17 27.69
CA ARG A 113 25.08 4.89 27.73
C ARG A 113 25.70 3.83 26.83
N ARG A 114 26.13 4.21 25.63
CA ARG A 114 26.76 3.30 24.67
C ARG A 114 28.10 2.79 25.19
N ARG A 115 28.91 3.64 25.81
CA ARG A 115 30.24 3.29 26.32
C ARG A 115 30.17 2.61 27.69
N TYR A 116 29.18 2.98 28.51
CA TYR A 116 28.97 2.54 29.89
C TYR A 116 27.49 2.17 30.12
N PRO A 117 27.04 0.96 29.69
CA PRO A 117 25.65 0.54 29.82
C PRO A 117 25.12 0.39 31.26
N GLY A 118 26.01 0.46 32.26
CA GLY A 118 25.64 0.49 33.68
C GLY A 118 25.41 1.90 34.24
N THR A 119 25.79 2.95 33.52
CA THR A 119 25.60 4.34 33.97
C THR A 119 24.22 4.84 33.53
N GLY A 120 23.40 5.31 34.46
CA GLY A 120 22.14 6.00 34.16
C GLY A 120 22.39 7.45 33.74
N VAL A 121 21.48 8.05 32.96
CA VAL A 121 21.59 9.48 32.60
C VAL A 121 20.27 10.19 32.84
N VAL A 122 20.31 11.29 33.59
CA VAL A 122 19.20 12.23 33.79
C VAL A 122 19.49 13.49 32.99
N VAL A 123 18.64 13.78 32.01
CA VAL A 123 18.70 15.00 31.22
C VAL A 123 17.74 16.04 31.80
N LEU A 124 18.27 17.22 32.09
CA LEU A 124 17.53 18.37 32.59
C LEU A 124 17.21 19.31 31.42
N SER A 125 15.95 19.72 31.31
CA SER A 125 15.50 20.66 30.28
C SER A 125 14.92 21.92 30.89
N ALA A 126 15.34 23.09 30.40
CA ALA A 126 14.72 24.36 30.74
C ALA A 126 13.35 24.57 30.05
N HIS A 127 13.03 23.78 29.01
CA HIS A 127 11.83 23.95 28.19
C HIS A 127 10.96 22.70 28.21
N ASP A 128 9.65 22.88 28.12
CA ASP A 128 8.65 21.80 28.04
C ASP A 128 8.48 21.25 26.61
N ASP A 129 9.60 21.05 25.92
CA ASP A 129 9.69 20.61 24.52
C ASP A 129 9.69 19.07 24.41
N GLU A 130 8.68 18.54 23.74
CA GLU A 130 8.49 17.10 23.50
C GLU A 130 9.51 16.51 22.53
N GLY A 131 10.05 17.32 21.62
CA GLY A 131 11.04 16.89 20.63
C GLY A 131 12.33 16.41 21.28
N TYR A 132 12.75 17.05 22.38
CA TYR A 132 13.92 16.61 23.15
C TYR A 132 13.69 15.29 23.88
N ALA A 133 12.50 15.07 24.44
CA ALA A 133 12.17 13.81 25.10
C ALA A 133 12.13 12.65 24.08
N LEU A 134 11.60 12.88 22.88
CA LEU A 134 11.63 11.90 21.78
C LEU A 134 13.05 11.64 21.28
N ALA A 135 13.87 12.68 21.11
CA ALA A 135 15.27 12.53 20.70
C ALA A 135 16.07 11.69 21.72
N LEU A 136 15.84 11.90 23.02
CA LEU A 136 16.49 11.13 24.08
C LEU A 136 16.02 9.68 24.14
N LEU A 137 14.71 9.43 24.04
CA LEU A 137 14.09 8.14 24.39
C LEU A 137 13.67 7.28 23.18
N GLY A 138 13.69 7.84 21.97
CA GLY A 138 13.19 7.20 20.74
C GLY A 138 13.86 5.88 20.35
N GLY A 139 14.98 5.52 20.99
CA GLY A 139 15.68 4.24 20.81
C GLY A 139 15.28 3.14 21.81
N GLY A 140 14.32 3.37 22.71
CA GLY A 140 13.89 2.37 23.70
C GLY A 140 14.95 2.01 24.74
N GLN A 141 15.93 2.88 24.96
CA GLN A 141 17.02 2.62 25.89
C GLN A 141 16.57 2.81 27.34
N SER A 142 16.78 1.77 28.15
CA SER A 142 16.62 1.83 29.60
C SER A 142 17.75 2.65 30.25
N GLY A 143 17.57 3.13 31.48
CA GLY A 143 18.58 3.93 32.18
C GLY A 143 18.65 5.40 31.75
N LEU A 144 17.58 5.94 31.15
CA LEU A 144 17.49 7.34 30.71
C LEU A 144 16.31 8.03 31.39
N ALA A 145 16.53 9.25 31.88
CA ALA A 145 15.49 10.10 32.44
C ALA A 145 15.46 11.47 31.78
N TYR A 146 14.25 12.01 31.58
CA TYR A 146 14.00 13.38 31.15
C TYR A 146 13.23 14.13 32.24
N LEU A 147 13.80 15.22 32.76
CA LEU A 147 13.17 16.07 33.77
C LEU A 147 13.25 17.55 33.40
N LEU A 148 12.21 18.31 33.78
CA LEU A 148 12.22 19.77 33.63
C LEU A 148 12.99 20.41 34.79
N LYS A 149 13.79 21.46 34.52
CA LYS A 149 14.57 22.19 35.53
C LYS A 149 13.67 22.79 36.65
N ASP A 150 12.43 23.11 36.34
CA ASP A 150 11.41 23.56 37.31
C ASP A 150 11.07 22.52 38.41
N ARG A 151 11.49 21.27 38.22
CA ARG A 151 11.30 20.17 39.18
C ARG A 151 12.43 20.05 40.19
N LEU A 152 13.60 20.66 39.93
CA LEU A 152 14.78 20.51 40.78
C LEU A 152 14.51 20.92 42.24
N GLY A 153 13.70 21.96 42.45
CA GLY A 153 13.33 22.44 43.79
C GLY A 153 12.04 21.84 44.37
N LYS A 154 11.40 20.87 43.70
CA LYS A 154 10.10 20.32 44.12
C LYS A 154 10.28 18.93 44.74
N GLY A 155 10.35 18.90 46.07
CA GLY A 155 10.39 17.65 46.84
C GLY A 155 11.62 16.80 46.49
N ASP A 156 11.38 15.51 46.21
CA ASP A 156 12.42 14.49 45.99
C ASP A 156 12.51 14.04 44.50
N ASP A 157 11.98 14.84 43.56
CA ASP A 157 11.79 14.42 42.16
C ASP A 157 13.11 14.09 41.44
N LEU A 158 14.16 14.89 41.64
CA LEU A 158 15.47 14.64 41.05
C LEU A 158 16.12 13.38 41.62
N ALA A 159 16.13 13.24 42.95
CA ALA A 159 16.73 12.08 43.61
C ALA A 159 15.98 10.78 43.26
N ARG A 160 14.66 10.83 43.15
CA ARG A 160 13.85 9.70 42.65
C ARG A 160 14.24 9.31 41.22
N ALA A 161 14.43 10.27 40.32
CA ALA A 161 14.87 9.97 38.96
C ALA A 161 16.28 9.37 38.92
N ILE A 162 17.20 9.88 39.75
CA ILE A 162 18.56 9.32 39.90
C ILE A 162 18.49 7.86 40.39
N ARG A 163 17.70 7.56 41.42
CA ARG A 163 17.50 6.19 41.93
C ARG A 163 16.95 5.26 40.86
N GLU A 164 15.96 5.72 40.10
CA GLU A 164 15.34 4.93 39.04
C GLU A 164 16.34 4.58 37.92
N VAL A 165 17.10 5.57 37.42
CA VAL A 165 18.06 5.31 36.33
C VAL A 165 19.29 4.54 36.81
N ALA A 166 19.72 4.70 38.07
CA ALA A 166 20.77 3.87 38.68
C ALA A 166 20.34 2.39 38.75
N GLY A 167 19.06 2.12 39.00
CA GLY A 167 18.46 0.78 38.94
C GLY A 167 18.22 0.26 37.51
N GLY A 168 18.56 1.04 36.48
CA GLY A 168 18.32 0.70 35.08
C GLY A 168 16.91 1.00 34.57
N GLY A 169 16.07 1.67 35.36
CA GLY A 169 14.76 2.17 34.94
C GLY A 169 14.85 3.44 34.08
N SER A 170 13.70 3.95 33.63
CA SER A 170 13.60 5.18 32.84
C SER A 170 12.48 6.07 33.35
N VAL A 171 12.67 7.38 33.30
CA VAL A 171 11.69 8.36 33.81
C VAL A 171 11.41 9.45 32.78
N ILE A 172 10.15 9.81 32.60
CA ILE A 172 9.76 11.00 31.82
C ILE A 172 8.98 11.93 32.74
N ASP A 173 9.21 13.24 32.63
CA ASP A 173 8.37 14.23 33.30
C ASP A 173 6.88 13.99 32.97
N PRO A 174 5.99 13.92 33.99
CA PRO A 174 4.57 13.64 33.78
C PRO A 174 3.86 14.59 32.81
N THR A 175 4.29 15.85 32.75
CA THR A 175 3.74 16.86 31.84
C THR A 175 4.04 16.51 30.39
N ILE A 176 5.27 16.06 30.13
CA ILE A 176 5.71 15.64 28.80
C ILE A 176 5.11 14.30 28.43
N ALA A 177 5.04 13.35 29.37
CA ALA A 177 4.40 12.05 29.15
C ALA A 177 2.92 12.18 28.72
N ALA A 178 2.19 13.13 29.31
CA ALA A 178 0.80 13.41 28.93
C ALA A 178 0.67 13.97 27.50
N ARG A 179 1.61 14.81 27.05
CA ARG A 179 1.59 15.40 25.71
C ARG A 179 2.08 14.44 24.62
N LEU A 180 3.12 13.67 24.89
CA LEU A 180 3.62 12.61 24.01
C LEU A 180 2.53 11.58 23.70
N SER A 181 1.65 11.30 24.67
CA SER A 181 0.49 10.42 24.49
C SER A 181 -0.56 10.99 23.51
N GLY A 182 -0.59 12.31 23.27
CA GLY A 182 -1.51 12.98 22.36
C GLY A 182 -0.96 13.28 20.95
N GLN A 183 0.36 13.37 20.76
CA GLN A 183 0.98 13.69 19.47
C GLN A 183 1.11 12.50 18.50
N GLY A 184 1.31 11.28 19.01
CA GLY A 184 1.48 10.09 18.18
C GLY A 184 0.30 9.84 17.23
N GLN A 185 -0.92 10.12 17.69
CA GLN A 185 -2.13 9.93 16.90
C GLN A 185 -2.36 11.03 15.85
N LYS A 186 -1.83 12.24 16.07
CA LYS A 186 -2.04 13.40 15.18
C LYS A 186 -1.02 13.45 14.03
N ALA A 187 0.22 13.02 14.29
CA ALA A 187 1.25 12.91 13.26
C ALA A 187 0.96 11.79 12.24
N ASP A 188 0.30 10.71 12.67
CA ASP A 188 -0.09 9.60 11.80
C ASP A 188 -1.17 10.03 10.80
N VAL A 189 -2.18 10.75 11.31
CA VAL A 189 -3.27 11.32 10.50
C VAL A 189 -2.75 12.36 9.49
N ASP A 190 -1.80 13.20 9.88
CA ASP A 190 -1.21 14.19 8.97
C ASP A 190 -0.44 13.53 7.80
N ARG A 191 0.27 12.42 8.05
CA ARG A 191 0.95 11.64 6.99
C ARG A 191 -0.04 10.95 6.07
N GLU A 192 -1.09 10.36 6.64
CA GLU A 192 -2.14 9.69 5.88
C GLU A 192 -2.87 10.68 4.95
N LEU A 193 -3.19 11.89 5.43
CA LEU A 193 -3.74 12.96 4.60
C LEU A 193 -2.80 13.35 3.45
N LEU A 194 -1.50 13.55 3.72
CA LEU A 194 -0.54 13.88 2.67
C LEU A 194 -0.42 12.77 1.61
N ASP A 195 -0.48 11.49 2.01
CA ASP A 195 -0.47 10.35 1.08
C ASP A 195 -1.72 10.33 0.19
N LEU A 196 -2.91 10.52 0.76
CA LEU A 196 -4.16 10.60 -0.01
C LEU A 196 -4.17 11.78 -0.98
N MET A 197 -3.63 12.93 -0.58
CA MET A 197 -3.49 14.10 -1.43
C MET A 197 -2.47 13.89 -2.55
N GLY A 198 -1.37 13.18 -2.28
CA GLY A 198 -0.36 12.79 -3.27
C GLY A 198 -0.91 11.85 -4.34
N LYS A 199 -1.95 11.06 -4.02
CA LYS A 199 -2.69 10.22 -4.97
C LYS A 199 -3.71 11.01 -5.81
N GLY A 200 -3.84 12.32 -5.59
CA GLY A 200 -4.79 13.18 -6.29
C GLY A 200 -6.25 12.89 -5.97
N LEU A 201 -6.54 12.41 -4.75
CA LEU A 201 -7.91 12.22 -4.29
C LEU A 201 -8.55 13.55 -3.89
N GLY A 202 -9.79 13.76 -4.30
CA GLY A 202 -10.60 14.90 -3.84
C GLY A 202 -11.13 14.70 -2.42
N TYR A 203 -11.69 15.76 -1.83
CA TYR A 203 -12.17 15.74 -0.44
C TYR A 203 -13.28 14.72 -0.20
N ALA A 204 -14.12 14.46 -1.21
CA ALA A 204 -15.16 13.43 -1.16
C ALA A 204 -14.58 12.02 -1.02
N GLU A 205 -13.60 11.68 -1.85
CA GLU A 205 -12.94 10.37 -1.87
C GLU A 205 -12.11 10.15 -0.58
N MET A 206 -11.44 11.21 -0.10
CA MET A 206 -10.72 11.16 1.18
C MET A 206 -11.65 10.95 2.38
N ALA A 207 -12.82 11.59 2.37
CA ALA A 207 -13.82 11.44 3.42
C ALA A 207 -14.34 9.99 3.50
N GLU A 208 -14.61 9.37 2.34
CA GLU A 208 -14.97 7.96 2.25
C GLU A 208 -13.83 7.05 2.74
N SER A 209 -12.59 7.27 2.29
CA SER A 209 -11.44 6.46 2.68
C SER A 209 -11.15 6.50 4.18
N LEU A 210 -11.36 7.65 4.83
CA LEU A 210 -11.10 7.86 6.25
C LEU A 210 -12.34 7.69 7.13
N GLY A 211 -13.49 7.31 6.55
CA GLY A 211 -14.75 7.11 7.29
C GLY A 211 -15.25 8.38 7.99
N THR A 212 -15.08 9.55 7.37
CA THR A 212 -15.39 10.86 7.94
C THR A 212 -16.21 11.74 6.97
N SER A 213 -16.41 13.02 7.28
CA SER A 213 -17.11 13.98 6.42
C SER A 213 -16.17 14.88 5.62
N GLN A 214 -16.63 15.42 4.49
CA GLN A 214 -15.84 16.34 3.66
C GLN A 214 -15.45 17.60 4.43
N GLU A 215 -16.31 18.10 5.33
CA GLU A 215 -16.02 19.25 6.17
C GLU A 215 -14.96 18.93 7.23
N ALA A 216 -14.90 17.68 7.71
CA ALA A 216 -13.84 17.23 8.60
C ALA A 216 -12.49 17.17 7.86
N ILE A 217 -12.48 16.63 6.63
CA ILE A 217 -11.29 16.64 5.77
C ILE A 217 -10.81 18.06 5.50
N ASP A 218 -11.69 18.98 5.10
CA ASP A 218 -11.30 20.37 4.85
C ASP A 218 -10.68 21.03 6.10
N ARG A 219 -11.26 20.81 7.29
CA ARG A 219 -10.67 21.32 8.54
C ARG A 219 -9.30 20.71 8.82
N MET A 220 -9.13 19.41 8.61
CA MET A 220 -7.88 18.70 8.85
C MET A 220 -6.79 19.16 7.89
N VAL A 221 -7.09 19.23 6.59
CA VAL A 221 -6.19 19.73 5.53
C VAL A 221 -5.83 21.20 5.76
N THR A 222 -6.80 22.04 6.10
CA THR A 222 -6.57 23.46 6.46
C THR A 222 -5.63 23.56 7.66
N GLY A 223 -5.83 22.71 8.68
CA GLY A 223 -4.97 22.65 9.85
C GLY A 223 -3.56 22.15 9.54
N LEU A 224 -3.42 21.14 8.69
CA LEU A 224 -2.16 20.59 8.20
C LEU A 224 -1.37 21.65 7.42
N PHE A 225 -1.99 22.28 6.42
CA PHE A 225 -1.35 23.32 5.61
C PHE A 225 -0.94 24.54 6.43
N ARG A 226 -1.72 24.93 7.44
CA ARG A 226 -1.32 26.00 8.35
C ARG A 226 -0.08 25.65 9.19
N ARG A 227 0.14 24.38 9.50
CA ARG A 227 1.36 23.91 10.18
C ARG A 227 2.56 23.86 9.23
N LEU A 228 2.33 23.52 7.96
CA LEU A 228 3.39 23.41 6.94
C LEU A 228 3.79 24.76 6.32
N ALA A 229 2.87 25.73 6.26
CA ALA A 229 3.12 27.04 5.69
C ALA A 229 3.68 28.01 6.75
N ALA A 230 4.97 28.37 6.63
CA ALA A 230 5.60 29.36 7.49
C ALA A 230 4.94 30.76 7.41
N ASP A 231 4.40 31.13 6.25
CA ASP A 231 3.80 32.44 5.96
C ASP A 231 2.26 32.43 5.84
N GLY A 232 1.59 31.34 6.24
CA GLY A 232 0.13 31.31 6.45
C GLY A 232 -0.77 31.32 5.20
N ASN A 233 -0.24 31.30 3.98
CA ASN A 233 -1.08 31.25 2.78
C ASN A 233 -1.53 29.82 2.44
N VAL A 234 -2.56 29.36 3.16
CA VAL A 234 -3.18 28.03 3.00
C VAL A 234 -3.84 27.87 1.62
N ASP A 235 -4.28 28.96 1.00
CA ASP A 235 -5.03 28.92 -0.25
C ASP A 235 -4.16 28.42 -1.42
N VAL A 236 -2.87 28.79 -1.45
CA VAL A 236 -1.92 28.30 -2.48
C VAL A 236 -1.79 26.77 -2.44
N PHE A 237 -1.73 26.18 -1.23
CA PHE A 237 -1.65 24.73 -1.09
C PHE A 237 -2.95 24.02 -1.48
N LYS A 238 -4.10 24.65 -1.23
CA LYS A 238 -5.40 24.17 -1.69
C LYS A 238 -5.52 24.23 -3.22
N GLU A 239 -5.05 25.31 -3.85
CA GLU A 239 -5.00 25.45 -5.31
C GLU A 239 -4.09 24.39 -5.94
N LEU A 240 -2.89 24.17 -5.38
CA LEU A 240 -1.98 23.12 -5.84
C LEU A 240 -2.62 21.73 -5.72
N HIS A 241 -3.28 21.45 -4.60
CA HIS A 241 -3.98 20.18 -4.43
C HIS A 241 -5.11 20.01 -5.47
N SER A 242 -5.93 21.03 -5.70
CA SER A 242 -6.97 20.99 -6.73
C SER A 242 -6.37 20.73 -8.12
N ALA A 243 -5.25 21.37 -8.45
CA ALA A 243 -4.57 21.15 -9.73
C ALA A 243 -4.04 19.71 -9.87
N VAL A 244 -3.56 19.09 -8.78
CA VAL A 244 -3.16 17.68 -8.77
C VAL A 244 -4.37 16.77 -8.94
N VAL A 245 -5.49 17.05 -8.26
CA VAL A 245 -6.75 16.30 -8.40
C VAL A 245 -7.25 16.38 -9.84
N ASP A 246 -7.29 17.56 -10.45
CA ASP A 246 -7.75 17.75 -11.83
C ASP A 246 -6.87 17.00 -12.84
N ARG A 247 -5.54 17.03 -12.62
CA ARG A 247 -4.57 16.30 -13.44
C ARG A 247 -4.74 14.79 -13.32
N GLU A 248 -4.86 14.26 -12.10
CA GLU A 248 -5.03 12.83 -11.85
C GLU A 248 -6.40 12.33 -12.33
N ALA A 249 -7.47 13.12 -12.17
CA ALA A 249 -8.79 12.83 -12.73
C ALA A 249 -8.74 12.73 -14.27
N SER A 250 -8.04 13.67 -14.91
CA SER A 250 -7.82 13.67 -16.37
C SER A 250 -7.01 12.44 -16.81
N ALA A 251 -5.94 12.12 -16.09
CA ALA A 251 -5.11 10.94 -16.38
C ALA A 251 -5.89 9.63 -16.18
N ARG A 252 -6.71 9.53 -15.12
CA ARG A 252 -7.58 8.38 -14.84
C ARG A 252 -8.65 8.20 -15.92
N ALA A 253 -9.27 9.30 -16.36
CA ALA A 253 -10.20 9.29 -17.48
C ALA A 253 -9.52 8.80 -18.76
N LEU A 254 -8.31 9.28 -19.08
CA LEU A 254 -7.56 8.80 -20.24
C LEU A 254 -7.16 7.32 -20.14
N ARG A 255 -6.76 6.85 -18.95
CA ARG A 255 -6.46 5.43 -18.69
C ARG A 255 -7.67 4.53 -18.92
N ALA A 256 -8.90 5.00 -18.67
CA ALA A 256 -10.11 4.23 -18.97
C ALA A 256 -10.30 3.98 -20.49
N PHE A 257 -9.66 4.78 -21.35
CA PHE A 257 -9.74 4.66 -22.81
C PHE A 257 -8.47 4.07 -23.45
N VAL A 258 -7.44 3.75 -22.67
CA VAL A 258 -6.18 3.19 -23.14
C VAL A 258 -5.97 1.84 -22.45
N PRO A 259 -5.94 0.70 -23.18
CA PRO A 259 -5.71 -0.60 -22.55
C PRO A 259 -4.43 -0.59 -21.70
N ALA A 260 -4.44 -1.23 -20.53
CA ALA A 260 -3.39 -1.12 -19.51
C ALA A 260 -1.97 -1.39 -20.06
N GLN A 261 -1.86 -2.32 -21.00
CA GLN A 261 -0.60 -2.74 -21.63
C GLN A 261 0.03 -1.61 -22.49
N PHE A 262 -0.75 -0.62 -22.94
CA PHE A 262 -0.25 0.59 -23.62
C PHE A 262 0.13 1.70 -22.64
N ALA A 263 -0.53 1.78 -21.49
CA ALA A 263 -0.21 2.77 -20.47
C ALA A 263 1.22 2.58 -19.96
N ASP A 264 1.66 1.33 -19.77
CA ASP A 264 3.02 1.01 -19.34
C ASP A 264 4.08 1.38 -20.40
N ARG A 265 3.80 1.10 -21.69
CA ARG A 265 4.70 1.51 -22.80
C ARG A 265 4.79 3.03 -22.96
N LEU A 266 3.67 3.74 -22.78
CA LEU A 266 3.65 5.20 -22.77
C LEU A 266 4.43 5.77 -21.58
N ALA A 267 4.26 5.18 -20.39
CA ALA A 267 4.96 5.60 -19.17
C ALA A 267 6.47 5.36 -19.26
N SER A 268 6.92 4.32 -19.97
CA SER A 268 8.34 4.02 -20.18
C SER A 268 8.99 4.84 -21.30
N GLY A 269 8.30 5.84 -21.87
CA GLY A 269 8.83 6.68 -22.96
C GLY A 269 8.88 5.98 -24.33
N GLY A 270 8.14 4.88 -24.49
CA GLY A 270 8.06 4.14 -25.74
C GLY A 270 7.26 4.87 -26.81
N SER A 271 7.70 4.76 -28.06
CA SER A 271 6.89 5.12 -29.23
C SER A 271 5.67 4.18 -29.34
N VAL A 272 4.48 4.78 -29.50
CA VAL A 272 3.21 4.08 -29.77
C VAL A 272 3.02 3.80 -31.27
N ALA A 273 3.91 4.34 -32.13
CA ALA A 273 3.86 4.20 -33.58
C ALA A 273 4.81 3.09 -34.07
N ILE A 274 4.54 1.84 -33.70
CA ILE A 274 5.24 0.69 -34.29
C ILE A 274 4.20 -0.22 -34.95
N GLN A 275 4.39 -0.46 -36.25
CA GLN A 275 3.73 -1.54 -36.97
C GLN A 275 4.63 -2.76 -36.87
N GLU A 276 4.22 -3.76 -36.10
CA GLU A 276 4.96 -5.02 -35.96
C GLU A 276 4.13 -6.15 -36.56
N GLU A 277 4.79 -7.03 -37.31
CA GLU A 277 4.19 -8.29 -37.72
C GLU A 277 4.28 -9.27 -36.56
N LEU A 278 3.13 -9.66 -36.02
CA LEU A 278 2.99 -10.56 -34.89
C LEU A 278 2.08 -11.72 -35.27
N GLU A 279 2.45 -12.93 -34.86
CA GLU A 279 1.52 -14.05 -34.85
C GLU A 279 0.66 -13.96 -33.58
N VAL A 280 -0.65 -13.84 -33.77
CA VAL A 280 -1.60 -13.62 -32.68
C VAL A 280 -2.79 -14.55 -32.82
N THR A 281 -3.56 -14.72 -31.75
CA THR A 281 -4.90 -15.30 -31.80
C THR A 281 -5.93 -14.19 -31.63
N VAL A 282 -6.83 -14.07 -32.60
CA VAL A 282 -7.92 -13.11 -32.59
C VAL A 282 -9.21 -13.83 -32.25
N LEU A 283 -9.96 -13.28 -31.30
CA LEU A 283 -11.28 -13.73 -30.88
C LEU A 283 -12.31 -12.66 -31.22
N PHE A 284 -13.40 -13.08 -31.85
CA PHE A 284 -14.61 -12.28 -31.98
C PHE A 284 -15.75 -12.98 -31.24
N SER A 285 -16.50 -12.23 -30.45
CA SER A 285 -17.78 -12.65 -29.89
C SER A 285 -18.89 -11.70 -30.30
N ASP A 286 -20.13 -12.17 -30.21
CA ASP A 286 -21.34 -11.42 -30.55
C ASP A 286 -22.56 -12.07 -29.89
N ILE A 287 -23.52 -11.26 -29.47
CA ILE A 287 -24.72 -11.75 -28.80
C ILE A 287 -25.73 -12.20 -29.85
N ARG A 288 -26.31 -13.40 -29.65
CA ARG A 288 -27.36 -13.92 -30.53
C ARG A 288 -28.72 -13.44 -30.07
N GLY A 289 -29.46 -12.85 -31.03
CA GLY A 289 -30.80 -12.34 -30.79
C GLY A 289 -30.85 -10.96 -30.12
N PHE A 290 -29.72 -10.28 -29.93
CA PHE A 290 -29.67 -8.98 -29.26
C PHE A 290 -30.45 -7.89 -30.00
N THR A 291 -30.39 -7.85 -31.34
CA THR A 291 -31.16 -6.88 -32.13
C THR A 291 -32.67 -7.01 -31.87
N THR A 292 -33.18 -8.23 -31.82
CA THR A 292 -34.60 -8.50 -31.51
C THR A 292 -34.94 -8.10 -30.07
N LEU A 293 -34.02 -8.30 -29.13
CA LEU A 293 -34.19 -7.85 -27.75
C LEU A 293 -34.25 -6.31 -27.67
N ALA A 294 -33.39 -5.63 -28.40
CA ALA A 294 -33.30 -4.17 -28.42
C ALA A 294 -34.57 -3.49 -28.98
N GLU A 295 -35.36 -4.21 -29.79
CA GLU A 295 -36.66 -3.73 -30.28
C GLU A 295 -37.78 -3.80 -29.23
N GLN A 296 -37.64 -4.63 -28.19
CA GLN A 296 -38.69 -4.90 -27.20
C GLN A 296 -38.49 -4.15 -25.88
N LEU A 297 -37.27 -3.68 -25.62
CA LEU A 297 -36.89 -3.01 -24.38
C LEU A 297 -36.69 -1.51 -24.59
N SER A 298 -36.72 -0.73 -23.50
CA SER A 298 -36.34 0.68 -23.58
C SER A 298 -34.84 0.83 -23.83
N ALA A 299 -34.44 1.94 -24.48
CA ALA A 299 -33.03 2.22 -24.74
C ALA A 299 -32.15 2.21 -23.48
N ARG A 300 -32.70 2.60 -22.32
CA ARG A 300 -31.99 2.59 -21.04
C ARG A 300 -31.74 1.17 -20.53
N GLU A 301 -32.73 0.28 -20.66
CA GLU A 301 -32.61 -1.13 -20.26
C GLU A 301 -31.62 -1.85 -21.17
N VAL A 302 -31.72 -1.64 -22.49
CA VAL A 302 -30.78 -2.20 -23.47
C VAL A 302 -29.35 -1.76 -23.17
N ALA A 303 -29.13 -0.46 -22.92
CA ALA A 303 -27.81 0.06 -22.56
C ALA A 303 -27.27 -0.55 -21.27
N GLY A 304 -28.12 -0.77 -20.26
CA GLY A 304 -27.73 -1.42 -19.00
C GLY A 304 -27.33 -2.88 -19.18
N ILE A 305 -28.10 -3.66 -19.94
CA ILE A 305 -27.81 -5.06 -20.26
C ILE A 305 -26.50 -5.16 -21.04
N LEU A 306 -26.34 -4.32 -22.06
CA LEU A 306 -25.14 -4.27 -22.88
C LEU A 306 -23.91 -3.90 -22.06
N ALA A 307 -23.99 -2.86 -21.22
CA ALA A 307 -22.88 -2.46 -20.36
C ALA A 307 -22.46 -3.58 -19.39
N ARG A 308 -23.42 -4.29 -18.79
CA ARG A 308 -23.16 -5.44 -17.91
C ARG A 308 -22.48 -6.59 -18.66
N HIS A 309 -22.97 -6.91 -19.86
CA HIS A 309 -22.37 -7.95 -20.72
C HIS A 309 -20.93 -7.58 -21.11
N LEU A 310 -20.72 -6.41 -21.71
CA LEU A 310 -19.40 -5.99 -22.19
C LEU A 310 -18.37 -5.89 -21.06
N ALA A 311 -18.78 -5.40 -19.87
CA ALA A 311 -17.91 -5.36 -18.70
C ALA A 311 -17.47 -6.76 -18.25
N ALA A 312 -18.42 -7.71 -18.15
CA ALA A 312 -18.11 -9.08 -17.76
C ALA A 312 -17.21 -9.79 -18.79
N MET A 313 -17.45 -9.56 -20.09
CA MET A 313 -16.60 -10.14 -21.13
C MET A 313 -15.18 -9.55 -21.11
N ALA A 314 -15.05 -8.24 -20.88
CA ALA A 314 -13.75 -7.58 -20.77
C ALA A 314 -12.92 -8.11 -19.58
N GLU A 315 -13.58 -8.38 -18.45
CA GLU A 315 -12.94 -9.00 -17.27
C GLU A 315 -12.40 -10.40 -17.61
N VAL A 316 -13.22 -11.26 -18.24
CA VAL A 316 -12.78 -12.60 -18.65
C VAL A 316 -11.61 -12.55 -19.63
N VAL A 317 -11.62 -11.62 -20.58
CA VAL A 317 -10.52 -11.41 -21.53
C VAL A 317 -9.23 -11.03 -20.79
N ALA A 318 -9.32 -10.10 -19.85
CA ALA A 318 -8.17 -9.66 -19.05
C ALA A 318 -7.60 -10.80 -18.19
N ASP A 319 -8.45 -11.61 -17.54
CA ASP A 319 -8.04 -12.75 -16.71
C ASP A 319 -7.25 -13.82 -17.50
N HIS A 320 -7.50 -13.93 -18.80
CA HIS A 320 -6.79 -14.84 -19.69
C HIS A 320 -5.56 -14.20 -20.37
N GLY A 321 -5.23 -12.95 -20.02
CA GLY A 321 -4.10 -12.21 -20.58
C GLY A 321 -4.33 -11.74 -22.02
N GLY A 322 -5.58 -11.58 -22.43
CA GLY A 322 -5.95 -10.95 -23.69
C GLY A 322 -6.16 -9.44 -23.54
N ILE A 323 -6.22 -8.75 -24.67
CA ILE A 323 -6.61 -7.34 -24.75
C ILE A 323 -7.91 -7.24 -25.54
N VAL A 324 -8.87 -6.47 -25.02
CA VAL A 324 -10.00 -6.02 -25.82
C VAL A 324 -9.51 -4.92 -26.78
N ASP A 325 -9.48 -5.24 -28.07
CA ASP A 325 -9.10 -4.31 -29.14
C ASP A 325 -10.19 -3.25 -29.32
N LYS A 326 -11.44 -3.71 -29.46
CA LYS A 326 -12.62 -2.84 -29.52
C LYS A 326 -13.91 -3.58 -29.20
N PHE A 327 -14.93 -2.80 -28.87
CA PHE A 327 -16.33 -3.22 -28.86
C PHE A 327 -16.96 -2.89 -30.20
N ALA A 328 -17.64 -3.86 -30.81
CA ALA A 328 -18.32 -3.70 -32.10
C ALA A 328 -19.82 -3.91 -31.90
N GLY A 329 -20.52 -2.87 -31.44
CA GLY A 329 -21.92 -2.98 -31.02
C GLY A 329 -22.04 -3.81 -29.75
N ASP A 330 -22.63 -4.99 -29.88
CA ASP A 330 -22.78 -6.03 -28.85
C ASP A 330 -21.67 -7.09 -28.86
N GLY A 331 -20.74 -7.01 -29.82
CA GLY A 331 -19.61 -7.92 -29.93
C GLY A 331 -18.32 -7.42 -29.28
N VAL A 332 -17.48 -8.38 -28.88
CA VAL A 332 -16.13 -8.12 -28.35
C VAL A 332 -15.10 -8.63 -29.36
N MET A 333 -14.14 -7.77 -29.71
CA MET A 333 -12.92 -8.18 -30.41
C MET A 333 -11.77 -8.21 -29.41
N ALA A 334 -11.17 -9.37 -29.23
CA ALA A 334 -10.03 -9.57 -28.34
C ALA A 334 -8.82 -10.17 -29.08
N VAL A 335 -7.62 -9.84 -28.61
CA VAL A 335 -6.36 -10.28 -29.19
C VAL A 335 -5.48 -10.87 -28.09
N PHE A 336 -4.82 -11.98 -28.41
CA PHE A 336 -3.85 -12.67 -27.57
C PHE A 336 -2.51 -12.77 -28.31
N GLY A 337 -1.41 -12.47 -27.62
CA GLY A 337 -0.06 -12.46 -28.22
C GLY A 337 0.36 -11.11 -28.80
N ALA A 338 -0.35 -10.02 -28.45
CA ALA A 338 0.03 -8.64 -28.74
C ALA A 338 -0.27 -7.76 -27.51
N PRO A 339 0.43 -6.63 -27.30
CA PRO A 339 1.54 -6.12 -28.10
C PRO A 339 2.85 -6.91 -27.90
N GLU A 340 2.99 -7.66 -26.81
CA GLU A 340 4.11 -8.60 -26.63
C GLU A 340 3.74 -10.01 -27.13
N PRO A 341 4.65 -10.69 -27.87
CA PRO A 341 4.46 -12.09 -28.23
C PRO A 341 4.35 -12.98 -27.00
N VAL A 342 3.35 -13.86 -26.97
CA VAL A 342 3.18 -14.86 -25.91
C VAL A 342 3.00 -16.23 -26.54
N PRO A 343 3.84 -17.26 -26.26
CA PRO A 343 3.81 -18.54 -26.98
C PRO A 343 2.51 -19.34 -26.87
N ASP A 344 1.77 -19.21 -25.77
CA ASP A 344 0.52 -19.94 -25.49
C ASP A 344 -0.75 -19.13 -25.86
N HIS A 345 -0.61 -18.11 -26.72
CA HIS A 345 -1.70 -17.20 -27.10
C HIS A 345 -2.96 -17.91 -27.63
N ALA A 346 -2.80 -18.99 -28.42
CA ALA A 346 -3.93 -19.77 -28.92
C ALA A 346 -4.68 -20.52 -27.82
N GLU A 347 -3.95 -21.12 -26.87
CA GLU A 347 -4.54 -21.81 -25.74
C GLU A 347 -5.28 -20.83 -24.80
N ARG A 348 -4.70 -19.66 -24.55
CA ARG A 348 -5.35 -18.58 -23.79
C ARG A 348 -6.64 -18.13 -24.45
N GLY A 349 -6.62 -17.88 -25.76
CA GLY A 349 -7.80 -17.48 -26.51
C GLY A 349 -8.93 -18.52 -26.44
N LEU A 350 -8.61 -19.80 -26.62
CA LEU A 350 -9.59 -20.89 -26.55
C LEU A 350 -10.17 -21.07 -25.13
N ARG A 351 -9.34 -20.98 -24.09
CA ARG A 351 -9.81 -21.03 -22.69
C ARG A 351 -10.66 -19.82 -22.35
N CYS A 352 -10.26 -18.63 -22.80
CA CYS A 352 -11.04 -17.41 -22.68
C CYS A 352 -12.42 -17.58 -23.32
N ALA A 353 -12.50 -18.12 -24.54
CA ALA A 353 -13.78 -18.37 -25.21
C ALA A 353 -14.70 -19.29 -24.39
N GLY A 354 -14.16 -20.36 -23.80
CA GLY A 354 -14.90 -21.23 -22.88
C GLY A 354 -15.39 -20.51 -21.62
N ALA A 355 -14.53 -19.69 -21.01
CA ALA A 355 -14.86 -18.89 -19.84
C ALA A 355 -15.92 -17.81 -20.15
N MET A 356 -15.87 -17.20 -21.34
CA MET A 356 -16.86 -16.22 -21.80
C MET A 356 -18.25 -16.87 -21.92
N GLN A 357 -18.35 -18.08 -22.47
CA GLN A 357 -19.63 -18.82 -22.50
C GLN A 357 -20.15 -19.09 -21.08
N ALA A 358 -19.30 -19.61 -20.19
CA ALA A 358 -19.68 -19.91 -18.81
C ALA A 358 -20.12 -18.64 -18.04
N ARG A 359 -19.44 -17.51 -18.26
CA ARG A 359 -19.80 -16.23 -17.65
C ARG A 359 -21.12 -15.70 -18.21
N GLN A 360 -21.38 -15.87 -19.50
CA GLN A 360 -22.67 -15.52 -20.09
C GLN A 360 -23.82 -16.34 -19.49
N ASP A 361 -23.60 -17.64 -19.26
CA ASP A 361 -24.59 -18.49 -18.60
C ASP A 361 -24.87 -18.04 -17.15
N GLU A 362 -23.84 -17.58 -16.44
CA GLU A 362 -24.00 -17.00 -15.11
C GLU A 362 -24.82 -15.71 -15.14
N LEU A 363 -24.50 -14.79 -16.05
CA LEU A 363 -25.28 -13.58 -16.26
C LEU A 363 -26.74 -13.90 -16.58
N ASN A 364 -27.00 -14.89 -17.44
CA ASN A 364 -28.36 -15.34 -17.75
C ASN A 364 -29.09 -15.86 -16.51
N ARG A 365 -28.41 -16.55 -15.59
CA ARG A 365 -29.01 -16.98 -14.31
C ARG A 365 -29.32 -15.80 -13.39
N GLU A 366 -28.42 -14.84 -13.30
CA GLU A 366 -28.61 -13.62 -12.50
C GLU A 366 -29.81 -12.80 -13.01
N THR A 367 -29.90 -12.59 -14.33
CA THR A 367 -30.93 -11.76 -14.95
C THR A 367 -32.27 -12.49 -15.15
N SER A 368 -32.28 -13.83 -15.15
CA SER A 368 -33.53 -14.60 -15.17
C SER A 368 -34.40 -14.30 -13.94
N ALA A 369 -33.80 -13.98 -12.78
CA ALA A 369 -34.54 -13.55 -11.59
C ALA A 369 -35.21 -12.19 -11.77
N GLU A 370 -34.72 -11.38 -12.71
CA GLU A 370 -35.24 -10.07 -13.09
C GLU A 370 -36.26 -10.16 -14.26
N GLY A 371 -36.55 -11.37 -14.76
CA GLY A 371 -37.48 -11.61 -15.86
C GLY A 371 -36.93 -11.29 -17.26
N LEU A 372 -35.61 -11.11 -17.37
CA LEU A 372 -34.94 -10.82 -18.64
C LEU A 372 -34.68 -12.12 -19.44
N PRO A 373 -34.65 -12.05 -20.78
CA PRO A 373 -34.43 -13.22 -21.63
C PRO A 373 -32.97 -13.68 -21.60
N GLN A 374 -32.78 -14.98 -21.87
CA GLN A 374 -31.46 -15.58 -21.98
C GLN A 374 -30.77 -15.13 -23.27
N LEU A 375 -29.52 -14.72 -23.13
CA LEU A 375 -28.67 -14.30 -24.24
C LEU A 375 -27.68 -15.41 -24.55
N GLY A 376 -27.68 -15.87 -25.81
CA GLY A 376 -26.63 -16.75 -26.33
C GLY A 376 -25.48 -15.95 -26.92
N MET A 377 -24.29 -16.53 -26.99
CA MET A 377 -23.12 -15.89 -27.60
C MET A 377 -22.46 -16.81 -28.62
N GLY A 378 -22.17 -16.28 -29.82
CA GLY A 378 -21.37 -16.99 -30.82
C GLY A 378 -19.94 -16.48 -30.78
N ILE A 379 -18.96 -17.38 -30.74
CA ILE A 379 -17.53 -17.02 -30.68
C ILE A 379 -16.77 -17.64 -31.84
N GLY A 380 -15.90 -16.85 -32.47
CA GLY A 380 -14.99 -17.28 -33.53
C GLY A 380 -13.55 -16.91 -33.24
N LEU A 381 -12.63 -17.86 -33.45
CA LEU A 381 -11.20 -17.66 -33.23
C LEU A 381 -10.37 -18.03 -34.45
N ASN A 382 -9.35 -17.23 -34.73
CA ASN A 382 -8.33 -17.57 -35.71
C ASN A 382 -6.94 -17.15 -35.23
N THR A 383 -5.96 -17.98 -35.52
CA THR A 383 -4.55 -17.71 -35.30
C THR A 383 -3.86 -17.40 -36.62
N GLY A 384 -3.02 -16.36 -36.64
CA GLY A 384 -2.20 -16.05 -37.79
C GLY A 384 -1.48 -14.72 -37.65
N VAL A 385 -0.66 -14.41 -38.66
CA VAL A 385 0.14 -13.18 -38.71
C VAL A 385 -0.77 -11.98 -38.98
N VAL A 386 -0.61 -10.95 -38.15
CA VAL A 386 -1.26 -9.64 -38.28
C VAL A 386 -0.20 -8.54 -38.20
N VAL A 387 -0.55 -7.37 -38.72
CA VAL A 387 0.17 -6.13 -38.43
C VAL A 387 -0.52 -5.47 -37.24
N ALA A 388 0.18 -5.38 -36.13
CA ALA A 388 -0.29 -4.71 -34.93
C ALA A 388 0.32 -3.31 -34.84
N GLY A 389 -0.49 -2.29 -34.59
CA GLY A 389 0.04 -0.93 -34.48
C GLY A 389 -1.03 0.13 -34.33
N THR A 390 -0.57 1.36 -34.17
CA THR A 390 -1.46 2.51 -34.00
C THR A 390 -1.89 3.06 -35.35
N VAL A 391 -3.20 3.07 -35.57
CA VAL A 391 -3.86 3.58 -36.77
C VAL A 391 -4.67 4.81 -36.40
N GLY A 392 -4.53 5.89 -37.15
CA GLY A 392 -5.31 7.09 -36.91
C GLY A 392 -4.77 8.34 -37.58
N GLY A 393 -5.53 9.42 -37.50
CA GLY A 393 -5.24 10.72 -38.09
C GLY A 393 -6.15 11.80 -37.50
N GLY A 394 -5.70 13.06 -37.50
CA GLY A 394 -6.51 14.18 -36.98
C GLY A 394 -6.69 14.19 -35.46
N GLY A 395 -5.72 13.68 -34.70
CA GLY A 395 -5.75 13.69 -33.23
C GLY A 395 -6.49 12.51 -32.59
N ARG A 396 -6.94 11.53 -33.38
CA ARG A 396 -7.42 10.22 -32.89
C ARG A 396 -6.45 9.14 -33.34
N LEU A 397 -5.94 8.40 -32.37
CA LEU A 397 -5.04 7.27 -32.57
C LEU A 397 -5.64 6.07 -31.85
N GLU A 398 -5.82 4.97 -32.56
CA GLU A 398 -6.31 3.70 -32.01
C GLU A 398 -5.26 2.63 -32.28
N TYR A 399 -4.83 1.91 -31.25
CA TYR A 399 -4.07 0.68 -31.48
C TYR A 399 -5.04 -0.39 -31.97
N THR A 400 -4.68 -1.08 -33.06
CA THR A 400 -5.49 -2.20 -33.54
C THR A 400 -4.63 -3.21 -34.30
N VAL A 401 -5.13 -4.43 -34.43
CA VAL A 401 -4.55 -5.45 -35.31
C VAL A 401 -5.23 -5.48 -36.67
N MET A 402 -4.44 -5.63 -37.73
CA MET A 402 -4.91 -5.68 -39.11
C MET A 402 -4.36 -6.90 -39.84
N GLY A 403 -5.19 -7.55 -40.64
CA GLY A 403 -4.76 -8.66 -41.48
C GLY A 403 -5.89 -9.60 -41.88
N ASP A 404 -5.59 -10.52 -42.79
CA ASP A 404 -6.54 -11.57 -43.21
C ASP A 404 -6.96 -12.44 -42.01
N ALA A 405 -6.05 -12.65 -41.05
CA ALA A 405 -6.32 -13.43 -39.85
C ALA A 405 -7.45 -12.86 -38.98
N VAL A 406 -7.57 -11.53 -38.90
CA VAL A 406 -8.64 -10.82 -38.17
C VAL A 406 -9.99 -11.06 -38.86
N ASN A 407 -10.02 -10.88 -40.19
CA ASN A 407 -11.22 -11.07 -40.98
C ASN A 407 -11.74 -12.51 -40.92
N LEU A 408 -10.85 -13.50 -40.83
CA LEU A 408 -11.23 -14.90 -40.73
C LEU A 408 -11.90 -15.21 -39.38
N ALA A 409 -11.36 -14.71 -38.26
CA ALA A 409 -11.97 -14.86 -36.94
C ALA A 409 -13.39 -14.27 -36.88
N GLN A 410 -13.57 -13.04 -37.40
CA GLN A 410 -14.87 -12.38 -37.48
C GLN A 410 -15.90 -13.22 -38.26
N ARG A 411 -15.47 -13.85 -39.35
CA ARG A 411 -16.37 -14.65 -40.19
C ARG A 411 -16.74 -15.97 -39.54
N LEU A 412 -15.80 -16.63 -38.87
CA LEU A 412 -16.12 -17.79 -38.04
C LEU A 412 -17.13 -17.41 -36.96
N GLN A 413 -16.92 -16.29 -36.27
CA GLN A 413 -17.88 -15.79 -35.28
C GLN A 413 -19.25 -15.62 -35.93
N SER A 414 -19.37 -14.98 -37.08
CA SER A 414 -20.67 -14.77 -37.76
C SER A 414 -21.44 -16.06 -38.08
N GLN A 415 -20.75 -17.21 -38.16
CA GLN A 415 -21.33 -18.53 -38.42
C GLN A 415 -21.60 -19.32 -37.14
N ALA A 416 -21.02 -18.94 -36.00
CA ALA A 416 -21.21 -19.61 -34.73
C ALA A 416 -22.62 -19.36 -34.18
N GLN A 417 -23.34 -20.41 -33.80
CA GLN A 417 -24.62 -20.29 -33.10
C GLN A 417 -24.42 -19.88 -31.63
N GLY A 418 -25.51 -19.55 -30.92
CA GLY A 418 -25.45 -19.26 -29.49
C GLY A 418 -24.89 -20.47 -28.72
N GLY A 419 -23.89 -20.24 -27.88
CA GLY A 419 -23.18 -21.28 -27.14
C GLY A 419 -22.06 -21.98 -27.92
N GLN A 420 -21.88 -21.67 -29.21
CA GLN A 420 -20.83 -22.29 -30.02
C GLN A 420 -19.53 -21.49 -30.02
N ILE A 421 -18.43 -22.23 -30.03
CA ILE A 421 -17.07 -21.71 -30.21
C ILE A 421 -16.50 -22.37 -31.47
N LEU A 422 -16.21 -21.56 -32.49
CA LEU A 422 -15.60 -22.01 -33.74
C LEU A 422 -14.15 -21.55 -33.81
N ALA A 423 -13.26 -22.43 -34.23
CA ALA A 423 -11.84 -22.14 -34.41
C ALA A 423 -11.31 -22.71 -35.73
N THR A 424 -10.31 -22.06 -36.30
CA THR A 424 -9.59 -22.59 -37.47
C THR A 424 -8.62 -23.71 -37.09
N ALA A 425 -8.23 -24.53 -38.07
CA ALA A 425 -7.19 -25.55 -37.87
C ALA A 425 -5.89 -24.98 -37.27
N ALA A 426 -5.45 -23.80 -37.70
CA ALA A 426 -4.24 -23.16 -37.19
C ALA A 426 -4.33 -22.92 -35.68
N THR A 427 -5.47 -22.43 -35.19
CA THR A 427 -5.70 -22.22 -33.75
C THR A 427 -5.69 -23.52 -32.96
N ILE A 428 -6.33 -24.58 -33.47
CA ILE A 428 -6.37 -25.89 -32.78
C ILE A 428 -4.98 -26.54 -32.76
N GLN A 429 -4.22 -26.44 -33.85
CA GLN A 429 -2.85 -26.96 -33.93
C GLN A 429 -1.90 -26.25 -32.96
N ALA A 430 -2.08 -24.93 -32.78
CA ALA A 430 -1.31 -24.14 -31.82
C ALA A 430 -1.71 -24.39 -30.34
N ALA A 431 -2.78 -25.14 -30.09
CA ALA A 431 -3.28 -25.46 -28.75
C ALA A 431 -3.66 -26.95 -28.63
N PRO A 432 -2.69 -27.88 -28.70
CA PRO A 432 -2.96 -29.32 -28.76
C PRO A 432 -3.65 -29.90 -27.51
N GLY A 433 -3.64 -29.17 -26.39
CA GLY A 433 -4.35 -29.55 -25.16
C GLY A 433 -5.87 -29.31 -25.21
N ILE A 434 -6.37 -28.59 -26.22
CA ILE A 434 -7.80 -28.25 -26.34
C ILE A 434 -8.52 -29.30 -27.20
N ARG A 435 -9.61 -29.86 -26.66
CA ARG A 435 -10.47 -30.79 -27.39
C ARG A 435 -11.35 -30.03 -28.37
N ALA A 436 -11.35 -30.47 -29.61
CA ALA A 436 -12.18 -29.89 -30.66
C ALA A 436 -12.61 -30.96 -31.68
N ARG A 437 -13.79 -30.78 -32.25
CA ARG A 437 -14.37 -31.65 -33.27
C ARG A 437 -14.32 -30.95 -34.62
N SER A 438 -13.77 -31.63 -35.63
CA SER A 438 -13.77 -31.10 -37.00
C SER A 438 -15.21 -30.98 -37.53
N LEU A 439 -15.53 -29.81 -38.10
CA LEU A 439 -16.76 -29.55 -38.84
C LEU A 439 -16.55 -29.65 -40.36
N GLY A 440 -15.33 -29.96 -40.79
CA GLY A 440 -14.91 -29.99 -42.19
C GLY A 440 -14.57 -28.61 -42.75
N GLN A 441 -14.58 -28.52 -44.08
CA GLN A 441 -14.21 -27.33 -44.81
C GLN A 441 -15.40 -26.39 -44.97
N MET A 442 -15.21 -25.13 -44.59
CA MET A 442 -16.20 -24.07 -44.80
C MET A 442 -15.67 -23.06 -45.81
N THR A 443 -16.52 -22.70 -46.77
CA THR A 443 -16.20 -21.63 -47.72
C THR A 443 -16.44 -20.29 -47.05
N VAL A 444 -15.37 -19.50 -46.98
CA VAL A 444 -15.39 -18.17 -46.38
C VAL A 444 -15.47 -17.13 -47.50
N LYS A 445 -16.49 -16.27 -47.48
CA LYS A 445 -16.73 -15.26 -48.53
C LYS A 445 -15.47 -14.41 -48.79
N GLY A 446 -14.91 -14.41 -49.99
CA GLY A 446 -13.71 -13.61 -50.31
C GLY A 446 -12.38 -14.37 -50.18
N ARG A 447 -12.39 -15.64 -49.77
CA ARG A 447 -11.28 -16.59 -49.99
C ARG A 447 -11.67 -17.61 -51.06
N ARG A 448 -10.69 -18.01 -51.87
CA ARG A 448 -10.86 -19.07 -52.88
C ARG A 448 -10.71 -20.47 -52.25
N GLU A 449 -9.87 -20.59 -51.24
CA GLU A 449 -9.60 -21.85 -50.57
C GLU A 449 -10.55 -22.04 -49.36
N PRO A 450 -11.19 -23.21 -49.23
CA PRO A 450 -11.96 -23.54 -48.04
C PRO A 450 -11.06 -23.57 -46.80
N VAL A 451 -11.63 -23.23 -45.64
CA VAL A 451 -10.92 -23.25 -44.36
C VAL A 451 -11.44 -24.41 -43.53
N ASP A 452 -10.54 -25.20 -42.95
CA ASP A 452 -10.90 -26.25 -42.00
C ASP A 452 -11.34 -25.61 -40.67
N VAL A 453 -12.60 -25.87 -40.30
CA VAL A 453 -13.23 -25.31 -39.10
C VAL A 453 -13.47 -26.42 -38.08
N TYR A 454 -13.27 -26.07 -36.82
CA TYR A 454 -13.46 -26.94 -35.67
C TYR A 454 -14.46 -26.31 -34.70
N ALA A 455 -15.36 -27.11 -34.15
CA ALA A 455 -16.12 -26.76 -32.97
C ALA A 455 -15.28 -27.11 -31.74
N VAL A 456 -15.09 -26.17 -30.83
CA VAL A 456 -14.41 -26.40 -29.57
C VAL A 456 -15.46 -26.88 -28.57
N ASP A 457 -15.24 -28.05 -27.99
CA ASP A 457 -16.21 -28.63 -27.05
C ASP A 457 -16.16 -27.83 -25.75
N GLY A 458 -17.28 -27.18 -25.42
CA GLY A 458 -17.43 -26.43 -24.17
C GLY A 458 -17.26 -27.35 -22.96
N MET A 459 -16.62 -26.84 -21.91
CA MET A 459 -16.58 -27.51 -20.59
C MET A 459 -17.96 -27.55 -19.87
N SER A 460 -19.07 -27.27 -20.56
CA SER A 460 -20.41 -27.76 -20.24
C SER A 460 -21.45 -27.23 -21.24
N ALA A 461 -22.24 -28.11 -21.82
CA ALA A 461 -23.69 -27.93 -21.98
C ALA A 461 -24.35 -29.33 -21.94
N PRO A 462 -25.46 -29.53 -21.20
CA PRO A 462 -26.14 -30.82 -21.13
C PRO A 462 -26.81 -31.15 -22.47
N GLU A 463 -26.83 -32.44 -22.82
CA GLU A 463 -27.65 -32.96 -23.91
C GLU A 463 -29.13 -32.79 -23.55
N ASP A 464 -29.89 -32.15 -24.44
CA ASP A 464 -31.35 -32.19 -24.44
C ASP A 464 -31.79 -33.65 -24.69
N HIS A 465 -32.60 -34.18 -23.77
CA HIS A 465 -33.33 -35.45 -23.91
C HIS A 465 -34.80 -35.21 -24.25
#